data_AF-A0A8I0L7M7-F1
#
_entry.id   AF-A0A8I0L7M7-F1
#
_cell.length_a   1.000
_cell.length_b   1.000
_cell.length_c   1.000
_cell.angle_alpha   90.00
_cell.angle_beta   90.00
_cell.angle_gamma   90.00
#
_symmetry.space_group_name_H-M   'P 1'
#
loop_
_entity.id
_entity.type
_entity.pdbx_description
1 polymer ?
#
loop_
_entity_poly.entity_id
_entity_poly.type
_entity_poly.pdbx_seq_one_letter_code
_entity_poly.pdbx_strand_id
1 'polypeptide(L)'
;KIAKKARLEQLEPMEVVQYYLNRYHKAMEALNVLPPSIEPHASGHIIEQIELVEEILKNGYAYESEGSVYFDVAKYNKDHHYGKLSGRNL
;
A
#
# COMPACT_ATOMS: atom_id res chain seq x y z
N LYS A 1 -6.32 9.88 1.20
CA LYS A 1 -7.36 9.90 2.27
C LYS A 1 -6.83 10.48 3.59
N ILE A 2 -5.61 10.17 4.04
CA ILE A 2 -5.01 10.71 5.28
C ILE A 2 -4.52 12.17 5.13
N ALA A 3 -3.75 12.48 4.07
CA ALA A 3 -3.23 13.84 3.84
C ALA A 3 -4.32 14.92 3.74
N LYS A 4 -5.47 14.59 3.15
CA LYS A 4 -6.64 15.49 3.06
C LYS A 4 -7.29 15.75 4.42
N LYS A 5 -7.23 14.78 5.35
CA LYS A 5 -7.80 14.88 6.70
C LYS A 5 -6.88 15.63 7.66
N ALA A 6 -5.57 15.37 7.60
CA ALA A 6 -4.56 16.08 8.40
C ALA A 6 -4.60 17.61 8.15
N ARG A 7 -4.70 18.03 6.88
CA ARG A 7 -4.82 19.46 6.52
C ARG A 7 -6.07 20.15 7.08
N LEU A 8 -7.14 19.39 7.35
CA LEU A 8 -8.41 19.91 7.85
C LEU A 8 -8.42 20.05 9.39
N GLU A 9 -7.62 19.25 10.08
CA GLU A 9 -7.57 19.19 11.55
C GLU A 9 -6.33 19.90 12.16
N GLN A 10 -5.46 20.51 11.34
CA GLN A 10 -4.18 21.15 11.77
C GLN A 10 -3.27 20.22 12.60
N LEU A 11 -3.40 18.91 12.43
CA LEU A 11 -2.59 17.90 13.11
C LEU A 11 -1.51 17.39 12.15
N GLU A 12 -0.34 17.06 12.70
CA GLU A 12 0.72 16.44 11.92
C GLU A 12 0.20 15.09 11.39
N PRO A 13 0.43 14.74 10.11
CA PRO A 13 -0.11 13.51 9.52
C PRO A 13 0.17 12.24 10.34
N MET A 14 1.32 12.19 11.01
CA MET A 14 1.70 11.07 11.89
C MET A 14 0.88 11.01 13.18
N GLU A 15 0.48 12.15 13.74
CA GLU A 15 -0.40 12.19 14.91
C GLU A 15 -1.78 11.63 14.57
N VAL A 16 -2.30 12.00 13.39
CA VAL A 16 -3.57 11.47 12.88
C VAL A 16 -3.48 9.95 12.72
N VAL A 17 -2.41 9.44 12.09
CA VAL A 17 -2.20 7.99 11.93
C VAL A 17 -2.12 7.29 13.28
N GLN A 18 -1.32 7.80 14.21
CA GLN A 18 -1.16 7.20 15.54
C GLN A 18 -2.48 7.17 16.31
N TYR A 19 -3.26 8.25 16.23
CA TYR A 19 -4.57 8.32 16.86
C TYR A 19 -5.51 7.21 16.37
N TYR A 20 -5.62 7.03 15.05
CA TYR A 20 -6.49 5.99 14.50
C TYR A 20 -5.94 4.58 14.74
N LEU A 21 -4.61 4.39 14.70
CA LEU A 21 -3.96 3.10 15.00
C LEU A 21 -4.27 2.65 16.43
N ASN A 22 -4.06 3.51 17.42
CA ASN A 22 -4.34 3.21 18.82
C ASN A 22 -5.82 2.86 19.05
N ARG A 23 -6.74 3.54 18.35
CA ARG A 23 -8.17 3.26 18.45
C ARG A 23 -8.54 1.93 17.80
N TYR A 24 -7.91 1.59 16.68
CA TYR A 24 -8.07 0.29 16.05
C TYR A 24 -7.63 -0.85 16.98
N HIS A 25 -6.44 -0.74 17.60
CA HIS A 25 -5.96 -1.76 18.55
C HIS A 25 -6.89 -1.95 19.75
N LYS A 26 -7.36 -0.85 20.36
CA LYS A 26 -8.35 -0.91 21.44
C LYS A 26 -9.66 -1.60 21.03
N ALA A 27 -10.11 -1.37 19.79
CA ALA A 27 -11.32 -2.02 19.29
C ALA A 27 -11.10 -3.52 19.05
N MET A 28 -9.94 -3.91 18.52
CA MET A 28 -9.58 -5.33 18.33
C MET A 28 -9.46 -6.06 19.68
N GLU A 29 -8.83 -5.43 20.67
CA GLU A 29 -8.74 -5.95 22.03
C GLU A 29 -10.13 -6.14 22.66
N ALA A 30 -11.03 -5.16 22.52
CA ALA A 30 -12.41 -5.27 23.01
C ALA A 30 -13.20 -6.40 22.35
N LEU A 31 -12.81 -6.82 21.14
CA LEU A 31 -13.36 -7.97 20.42
C LEU A 31 -12.62 -9.29 20.76
N ASN A 32 -11.68 -9.28 21.71
CA ASN A 32 -10.80 -10.41 22.05
C ASN A 32 -10.00 -10.96 20.85
N VAL A 33 -9.69 -10.09 19.88
CA VAL A 33 -8.82 -10.44 18.75
C VAL A 33 -7.39 -10.51 19.24
N LEU A 34 -6.69 -11.60 18.90
CA LEU A 34 -5.28 -11.74 19.23
C LEU A 34 -4.45 -10.72 18.43
N PRO A 35 -3.46 -10.08 19.07
CA PRO A 35 -2.56 -9.19 18.35
C PRO A 35 -1.71 -9.98 17.34
N PRO A 36 -1.38 -9.38 16.18
CA PRO A 36 -0.44 -9.99 15.26
C PRO A 36 0.96 -10.07 15.88
N SER A 37 1.77 -11.06 15.49
CA SER A 37 3.17 -11.14 15.94
C SER A 37 4.05 -10.05 15.35
N ILE A 38 3.68 -9.53 14.17
CA ILE A 38 4.38 -8.46 13.45
C ILE A 38 3.33 -7.58 12.76
N GLU A 39 3.44 -6.26 12.93
CA GLU A 39 2.56 -5.27 12.30
C GLU A 39 3.40 -4.22 11.53
N PRO A 40 3.83 -4.53 10.29
CA PRO A 40 4.71 -3.66 9.54
C PRO A 40 3.97 -2.40 9.06
N HIS A 41 4.61 -1.24 9.18
CA HIS A 41 4.08 0.02 8.67
C HIS A 41 4.63 0.33 7.29
N ALA A 42 3.79 0.77 6.36
CA ALA A 42 4.22 1.12 5.01
C ALA A 42 5.32 2.18 4.99
N SER A 43 5.27 3.16 5.89
CA SER A 43 6.30 4.19 6.05
C SER A 43 7.64 3.65 6.55
N GLY A 44 7.65 2.48 7.20
CA GLY A 44 8.86 1.80 7.65
C GLY A 44 9.51 0.91 6.58
N HIS A 45 8.85 0.72 5.42
CA HIS A 45 9.31 -0.18 4.35
C HIS A 45 9.41 0.53 2.98
N ILE A 46 9.68 1.83 3.00
CA ILE A 46 9.76 2.63 1.76
C ILE A 46 10.93 2.18 0.89
N ILE A 47 12.04 1.75 1.49
CA ILE A 47 13.23 1.31 0.76
C ILE A 47 12.89 0.05 -0.05
N GLU A 48 12.30 -0.94 0.59
CA GLU A 48 11.90 -2.21 -0.03
C GLU A 48 10.81 -2.00 -1.10
N GLN A 49 9.91 -1.04 -0.89
CA GLN A 49 8.91 -0.66 -1.91
C GLN A 49 9.57 -0.05 -3.15
N ILE A 50 10.59 0.80 -2.99
CA ILE A 50 11.35 1.38 -4.11
C ILE A 50 12.10 0.28 -4.86
N GLU A 51 12.82 -0.59 -4.15
CA GLU A 51 13.56 -1.71 -4.74
C GLU A 51 12.65 -2.62 -5.58
N LEU A 52 11.46 -2.93 -5.07
CA LEU A 52 10.47 -3.71 -5.82
C LEU A 52 9.99 -3.00 -7.09
N VAL A 53 9.75 -1.69 -7.03
CA VAL A 53 9.33 -0.91 -8.19
C VAL A 53 10.44 -0.87 -9.25
N GLU A 54 11.69 -0.70 -8.84
CA GLU A 54 12.85 -0.75 -9.73
C GLU A 54 13.00 -2.11 -10.41
N GLU A 55 12.77 -3.21 -9.69
CA GLU A 55 12.80 -4.56 -10.26
C GLU A 55 11.69 -4.74 -11.32
N ILE A 56 10.48 -4.27 -11.04
CA ILE A 56 9.36 -4.35 -11.98
C ILE A 56 9.66 -3.53 -13.25
N LEU A 57 10.24 -2.33 -13.10
CA LEU A 57 10.70 -1.50 -14.22
C LEU A 57 11.78 -2.22 -15.05
N LYS A 58 12.77 -2.82 -14.39
CA LYS A 58 13.85 -3.59 -15.05
C LYS A 58 13.31 -4.79 -15.81
N ASN A 59 12.29 -5.47 -15.27
CA ASN A 59 11.61 -6.58 -15.93
C ASN A 59 10.67 -6.10 -17.05
N GLY A 60 10.53 -4.78 -17.24
CA GLY A 60 9.76 -4.18 -18.31
C GLY A 60 8.25 -4.21 -18.08
N TYR A 61 7.77 -4.55 -16.88
CA TYR A 61 6.34 -4.58 -16.55
C TYR A 61 5.82 -3.29 -15.91
N ALA A 62 6.64 -2.25 -15.85
CA ALA A 62 6.22 -0.92 -15.46
C ALA A 62 6.74 0.13 -16.44
N TYR A 63 6.15 1.32 -16.39
CA TYR A 63 6.55 2.48 -17.18
C TYR A 63 6.36 3.76 -16.37
N GLU A 64 7.15 4.78 -16.70
CA GLU A 64 7.01 6.13 -16.12
C GLU A 64 6.09 7.00 -16.99
N SER A 65 5.25 7.79 -16.35
CA SER A 65 4.43 8.82 -16.99
C SER A 65 4.25 9.99 -16.03
N GLU A 66 4.60 11.19 -16.47
CA GLU A 66 4.42 12.44 -15.71
C GLU A 66 5.01 12.39 -14.28
N GLY A 67 6.19 11.76 -14.12
CA GLY A 67 6.87 11.61 -12.83
C GLY A 67 6.25 10.58 -11.88
N SER A 68 5.31 9.76 -12.37
CA SER A 68 4.74 8.62 -11.64
C SER A 68 5.08 7.31 -12.36
N VAL A 69 5.26 6.23 -11.59
CA VAL A 69 5.49 4.89 -12.13
C VAL A 69 4.20 4.08 -12.08
N TYR A 70 3.87 3.43 -13.19
CA TYR A 70 2.67 2.62 -13.38
C TYR A 70 3.03 1.18 -13.75
N PHE A 71 2.23 0.22 -13.29
CA PHE A 71 2.33 -1.18 -13.69
C PHE A 71 1.54 -1.41 -14.99
N ASP A 72 2.19 -2.00 -16.00
CA ASP A 72 1.58 -2.33 -17.28
C ASP A 72 0.85 -3.67 -17.22
N VAL A 73 -0.43 -3.60 -16.86
CA VAL A 73 -1.32 -4.77 -16.77
C VAL A 73 -1.43 -5.48 -18.12
N ALA A 74 -1.54 -4.73 -19.23
CA ALA A 74 -1.73 -5.31 -20.55
C ALA A 74 -0.49 -6.08 -21.00
N LYS A 75 0.71 -5.58 -20.70
CA LYS A 75 1.96 -6.29 -20.96
C LYS A 75 2.13 -7.50 -20.08
N TYR A 76 1.92 -7.37 -18.76
CA TYR A 76 2.00 -8.50 -17.85
C TYR A 76 1.01 -9.61 -18.21
N ASN A 77 -0.21 -9.27 -18.66
CA ASN A 77 -1.23 -10.24 -19.05
C ASN A 77 -0.90 -11.02 -20.34
N LYS A 78 0.11 -10.59 -21.13
CA LYS A 78 0.57 -11.35 -22.30
C LYS A 78 1.42 -12.55 -21.89
N ASP A 79 2.26 -12.37 -20.88
CA ASP A 79 3.21 -13.39 -20.41
C ASP A 79 2.68 -14.16 -19.18
N HIS A 80 1.72 -13.57 -18.47
CA HIS A 80 1.11 -14.09 -17.25
C HIS A 80 -0.41 -13.91 -17.27
N HIS A 81 -1.15 -14.53 -16.35
CA HIS A 81 -2.59 -14.38 -16.27
C HIS A 81 -3.00 -13.35 -15.20
N TYR A 82 -3.15 -12.08 -15.60
CA TYR A 82 -3.66 -11.04 -14.71
C TYR A 82 -5.16 -11.24 -14.50
N GLY A 83 -5.62 -11.06 -13.25
CA GLY A 83 -7.02 -11.31 -12.87
C GLY A 83 -7.27 -12.71 -12.31
N LYS A 84 -6.25 -13.58 -12.24
CA LYS A 84 -6.32 -14.92 -11.63
C LYS A 84 -7.01 -14.96 -10.27
N LEU A 85 -6.76 -13.97 -9.40
CA LEU A 85 -7.35 -13.90 -8.06
C LEU A 85 -8.86 -13.58 -8.08
N SER A 86 -9.30 -12.74 -9.01
CA SER A 86 -10.70 -12.31 -9.12
C SER A 86 -11.51 -13.15 -10.12
N GLY A 87 -10.85 -14.01 -10.89
CA GLY A 87 -11.46 -14.79 -11.98
C GLY A 87 -11.86 -13.95 -13.19
N ARG A 88 -11.35 -12.72 -13.32
CA ARG A 88 -11.66 -11.83 -14.44
C ARG A 88 -10.64 -12.00 -15.55
N ASN A 89 -11.12 -12.14 -16.79
CA ASN A 89 -10.30 -12.03 -17.99
C ASN A 89 -10.23 -10.56 -18.43
N LEU A 90 -9.05 -10.13 -18.86
CA LEU A 90 -8.74 -8.78 -19.34
C LEU A 90 -8.32 -8.80 -20.80
#